data_AF-A0A414EHD4-F1
#
_entry.id   AF-A0A414EHD4-F1
#
_cell.length_a   1.000
_cell.length_b   1.000
_cell.length_c   1.000
_cell.angle_alpha   90.00
_cell.angle_beta   90.00
_cell.angle_gamma   90.00
#
_symmetry.space_group_name_H-M   'P 1'
#
loop_
_entity.id
_entity.type
_entity.pdbx_description
1 polymer ?
#
loop_
_entity_poly.entity_id
_entity_poly.type
_entity_poly.pdbx_seq_one_letter_code
_entity_poly.pdbx_strand_id
1 'polypeptide(L)'
;MKLLTKLSGTITFKDKQKMRLLLIIFILEIVLFFILGQLYCEARKKMFSERVESVFKAVFLQHLQEDAFDGYFYTSGRKQRLEEYPDTVYITDESGKRGYCLDKEKSSKNVTSDPRLSFLHTAYLSKHPLVVDSLYEKWQLHLKQQSLSGTFALQLLVSDKDENITESVYPDSFLHENCIPEFDITAGYRCEVEVKGFFYFSFFTLVGVRGFVYGFIYWLCAVIINIVIFFRKRWQKNIVVPTSVHIYQMDQDIMFDADLRKLIFGKEEIQIPPQTAILLKHFLEAPDYILKDKEIKKIFWSDKSNNDPRLHNAISRLRRVFENVPSIEIQRYENIGYQLQIRRNK
;
A
#
# COMPACT_ATOMS: atom_id res chain seq x y z
N MET A 1 -5.16 -39.86 -28.13
CA MET A 1 -3.99 -38.97 -27.88
C MET A 1 -4.28 -37.46 -27.95
N LYS A 2 -5.39 -36.98 -28.55
CA LYS A 2 -5.73 -35.54 -28.64
C LYS A 2 -6.30 -34.87 -27.36
N LEU A 3 -6.75 -35.64 -26.37
CA LEU A 3 -7.36 -35.10 -25.14
C LEU A 3 -6.34 -34.68 -24.07
N LEU A 4 -5.21 -35.38 -23.96
CA LEU A 4 -4.14 -35.08 -23.00
C LEU A 4 -3.43 -33.75 -23.28
N THR A 5 -3.22 -33.40 -24.55
CA THR A 5 -2.62 -32.12 -24.95
C THR A 5 -3.56 -30.93 -24.72
N LYS A 6 -4.87 -31.11 -24.91
CA LYS A 6 -5.87 -30.06 -24.64
C LYS A 6 -6.02 -29.79 -23.14
N LEU A 7 -6.00 -30.82 -22.29
CA LEU A 7 -6.03 -30.66 -20.83
C LEU A 7 -4.75 -29.99 -20.30
N SER A 8 -3.57 -30.42 -20.77
CA SER A 8 -2.29 -29.84 -20.36
C SER A 8 -2.18 -28.36 -20.74
N GLY A 9 -2.63 -27.98 -21.94
CA GLY A 9 -2.68 -26.58 -22.38
C GLY A 9 -3.64 -25.72 -21.55
N THR A 10 -4.78 -26.28 -21.14
CA THR A 10 -5.78 -25.55 -20.35
C THR A 10 -5.33 -25.32 -18.90
N ILE A 11 -4.63 -26.30 -18.30
CA ILE A 11 -4.07 -26.18 -16.93
C ILE A 11 -2.93 -25.14 -16.90
N THR A 12 -2.02 -25.20 -17.87
CA THR A 12 -0.91 -24.24 -18.00
C THR A 12 -1.38 -22.83 -18.30
N PHE A 13 -2.41 -22.66 -19.14
CA PHE A 13 -3.03 -21.35 -19.38
C PHE A 13 -3.69 -20.76 -18.13
N LYS A 14 -4.47 -21.59 -17.40
CA LYS A 14 -5.19 -21.17 -16.19
C LYS A 14 -4.23 -20.79 -15.04
N ASP A 15 -3.07 -21.44 -14.92
CA ASP A 15 -2.07 -21.06 -13.92
C ASP A 15 -1.27 -19.81 -14.34
N LYS A 16 -1.01 -19.60 -15.64
CA LYS A 16 -0.37 -18.38 -16.15
C LYS A 16 -1.25 -17.14 -15.96
N GLN A 17 -2.57 -17.27 -16.15
CA GLN A 17 -3.53 -16.19 -15.90
C GLN A 17 -3.62 -15.82 -14.40
N LYS A 18 -3.49 -16.80 -13.50
CA LYS A 18 -3.50 -16.55 -12.04
C LYS A 18 -2.24 -15.83 -11.54
N MET A 19 -1.07 -16.20 -12.06
CA MET A 19 0.18 -15.53 -11.71
C MET A 19 0.14 -14.05 -12.13
N ARG A 20 -0.45 -13.75 -13.30
CA ARG A 20 -0.69 -12.37 -13.74
C ARG A 20 -1.58 -11.59 -12.77
N LEU A 21 -2.64 -12.19 -12.25
CA LEU A 21 -3.55 -11.52 -11.32
C LEU A 21 -2.88 -11.19 -9.97
N LEU A 22 -2.05 -12.09 -9.43
CA LEU A 22 -1.25 -11.83 -8.22
C LEU A 22 -0.22 -10.72 -8.46
N LEU A 23 0.42 -10.70 -9.62
CA LEU A 23 1.34 -9.63 -10.02
C LEU A 23 0.63 -8.27 -10.09
N ILE A 24 -0.59 -8.22 -10.64
CA ILE A 24 -1.39 -6.99 -10.69
C ILE A 24 -1.73 -6.50 -9.28
N ILE A 25 -2.15 -7.39 -8.38
CA ILE A 25 -2.46 -7.03 -6.98
C ILE A 25 -1.21 -6.47 -6.29
N PHE A 26 -0.06 -7.12 -6.45
CA PHE A 26 1.20 -6.66 -5.88
C PHE A 26 1.61 -5.28 -6.41
N ILE A 27 1.46 -5.04 -7.72
CA ILE A 27 1.73 -3.72 -8.33
C ILE A 27 0.78 -2.66 -7.74
N LEU A 28 -0.51 -2.98 -7.59
CA LEU A 28 -1.49 -2.07 -7.00
C LEU A 28 -1.15 -1.71 -5.55
N GLU A 29 -0.68 -2.67 -4.74
CA GLU A 29 -0.24 -2.43 -3.36
C GLU A 29 0.99 -1.50 -3.29
N ILE A 30 1.92 -1.66 -4.23
CA ILE A 30 3.09 -0.76 -4.37
C ILE A 30 2.63 0.65 -4.74
N VAL A 31 1.75 0.78 -5.73
CA VAL A 31 1.22 2.09 -6.14
C VAL A 31 0.49 2.76 -4.97
N LEU A 32 -0.34 2.01 -4.24
CA LEU A 32 -1.04 2.52 -3.06
C LEU A 32 -0.07 2.96 -1.96
N PHE A 33 1.02 2.21 -1.74
CA PHE A 33 2.07 2.60 -0.80
C PHE A 33 2.71 3.94 -1.15
N PHE A 34 3.04 4.15 -2.43
CA PHE A 34 3.61 5.43 -2.88
C PHE A 34 2.62 6.59 -2.73
N ILE A 35 1.34 6.39 -3.06
CA ILE A 35 0.30 7.41 -2.89
C ILE A 35 0.15 7.79 -1.41
N LEU A 36 0.04 6.80 -0.52
CA LEU A 36 -0.06 7.03 0.92
C LEU A 36 1.21 7.69 1.49
N GLY A 37 2.38 7.27 1.00
CA GLY A 37 3.66 7.86 1.38
C GLY A 37 3.76 9.34 0.97
N GLN A 38 3.33 9.67 -0.25
CA GLN A 38 3.30 11.05 -0.73
C GLN A 38 2.35 11.91 0.11
N LEU A 39 1.11 11.44 0.35
CA LEU A 39 0.14 12.12 1.21
C LEU A 39 0.69 12.37 2.63
N TYR A 40 1.38 11.37 3.20
CA TYR A 40 2.01 11.51 4.50
C TYR A 40 3.13 12.57 4.48
N CYS A 41 3.99 12.55 3.47
CA CYS A 41 5.06 13.54 3.31
C CYS A 41 4.52 14.96 3.13
N GLU A 42 3.49 15.15 2.30
CA GLU A 42 2.85 16.45 2.08
C GLU A 42 2.24 16.99 3.38
N ALA A 43 1.48 16.15 4.10
CA ALA A 43 0.88 16.53 5.38
C ALA A 43 1.94 16.92 6.42
N ARG A 44 3.04 16.15 6.49
CA ARG A 44 4.15 16.45 7.41
C ARG A 44 4.90 17.71 7.01
N LYS A 45 5.12 17.95 5.71
CA LYS A 45 5.75 19.18 5.20
C LYS A 45 4.93 20.39 5.61
N LYS A 46 3.61 20.33 5.42
CA LYS A 46 2.68 21.41 5.79
C LYS A 46 2.73 21.72 7.29
N MET A 47 2.56 20.71 8.15
CA MET A 47 2.61 20.91 9.60
C MET A 47 3.97 21.46 10.09
N PHE A 48 5.05 21.05 9.44
CA PHE A 48 6.38 21.55 9.78
C PHE A 48 6.55 23.00 9.34
N SER A 49 6.14 23.34 8.11
CA SER A 49 6.16 24.70 7.58
C SER A 49 5.40 25.67 8.48
N GLU A 50 4.16 25.33 8.84
CA GLU A 50 3.33 26.14 9.76
C GLU A 50 4.04 26.37 11.10
N ARG A 51 4.71 25.35 11.63
CA ARG A 51 5.44 25.47 12.90
C ARG A 51 6.67 26.38 12.75
N VAL A 52 7.46 26.21 11.70
CA VAL A 52 8.63 27.04 11.41
C VAL A 52 8.24 28.50 11.24
N GLU A 53 7.20 28.77 10.46
CA GLU A 53 6.62 30.09 10.27
C GLU A 53 6.14 30.67 11.61
N SER A 54 5.44 29.89 12.44
CA SER A 54 4.98 30.36 13.75
C SER A 54 6.12 30.72 14.70
N VAL A 55 7.22 29.96 14.69
CA VAL A 55 8.42 30.25 15.48
C VAL A 55 9.08 31.52 14.97
N PHE A 56 9.18 31.68 13.64
CA PHE A 56 9.70 32.91 13.05
C PHE A 56 8.85 34.13 13.44
N LYS A 57 7.52 34.05 13.29
CA LYS A 57 6.58 35.12 13.70
C LYS A 57 6.78 35.53 15.15
N ALA A 58 6.96 34.56 16.05
CA ALA A 58 7.21 34.85 17.46
C ALA A 58 8.53 35.59 17.68
N VAL A 59 9.63 35.13 17.06
CA VAL A 59 10.95 35.78 17.15
C VAL A 59 10.91 37.18 16.55
N PHE A 60 10.24 37.34 15.41
CA PHE A 60 10.14 38.62 14.71
C PHE A 60 9.30 39.62 15.50
N LEU A 61 8.15 39.20 16.05
CA LEU A 61 7.36 40.04 16.95
C LEU A 61 8.14 40.43 18.20
N GLN A 62 8.81 39.48 18.85
CA GLN A 62 9.62 39.76 20.02
C GLN A 62 10.71 40.79 19.71
N HIS A 63 11.38 40.68 18.56
CA HIS A 63 12.39 41.63 18.14
C HIS A 63 11.84 43.04 17.85
N LEU A 64 10.65 43.13 17.26
CA LEU A 64 9.96 44.40 17.01
C LEU A 64 9.39 45.02 18.29
N GLN A 65 9.21 44.23 19.34
CA GLN A 65 8.60 44.65 20.61
C GLN A 65 9.59 44.94 21.73
N GLU A 66 10.88 44.63 21.52
CA GLU A 66 11.94 44.71 22.55
C GLU A 66 12.06 46.13 23.13
N ASP A 67 11.93 47.18 22.30
CA ASP A 67 11.92 48.60 22.74
C ASP A 67 10.65 49.39 22.31
N ALA A 68 9.82 48.86 21.41
CA ALA A 68 8.66 49.58 20.87
C ALA A 68 7.48 49.69 21.86
N PHE A 69 7.47 48.87 22.91
CA PHE A 69 6.32 48.72 23.81
C PHE A 69 6.14 49.89 24.78
N ASP A 70 7.20 50.65 25.09
CA ASP A 70 7.11 51.84 25.96
C ASP A 70 6.12 52.87 25.39
N GLY A 71 6.02 53.01 24.06
CA GLY A 71 5.02 53.88 23.41
C GLY A 71 3.60 53.29 23.29
N TYR A 72 3.47 51.96 23.34
CA TYR A 72 2.17 51.27 23.22
C TYR A 72 1.32 51.42 24.48
N PHE A 73 1.94 51.42 25.66
CA PHE A 73 1.23 51.58 26.93
C PHE A 73 0.59 52.98 27.09
N TYR A 74 1.22 54.05 26.61
CA TYR A 74 0.66 55.42 26.69
C TYR A 74 -0.56 55.65 25.78
N THR A 75 -0.84 54.76 24.82
CA THR A 75 -1.93 54.91 23.83
C THR A 75 -3.03 53.84 23.96
N SER A 76 -2.92 52.95 24.95
CA SER A 76 -3.79 51.78 25.13
C SER A 76 -5.12 52.16 25.83
N GLY A 77 -5.99 52.81 25.05
CA GLY A 77 -7.43 52.85 25.28
C GLY A 77 -8.14 52.26 24.06
N ARG A 78 -8.70 51.06 24.20
CA ARG A 78 -9.54 50.34 23.22
C ARG A 78 -8.79 49.72 22.01
N LYS A 79 -8.72 48.38 21.99
CA LYS A 79 -8.41 47.59 20.78
C LYS A 79 -9.50 47.84 19.75
N GLN A 80 -9.20 48.59 18.69
CA GLN A 80 -10.14 48.82 17.60
C GLN A 80 -9.71 47.96 16.43
N ARG A 81 -10.42 46.85 16.22
CA ARG A 81 -10.26 46.02 15.03
C ARG A 81 -10.84 46.83 13.86
N LEU A 82 -10.04 47.21 12.87
CA LEU A 82 -10.58 47.81 11.64
C LEU A 82 -11.37 46.72 10.89
N GLU A 83 -12.62 47.02 10.52
CA GLU A 83 -13.46 46.11 9.73
C GLU A 83 -13.04 46.07 8.25
N GLU A 84 -12.39 47.13 7.74
CA GLU A 84 -11.86 47.21 6.39
C GLU A 84 -10.53 47.97 6.41
N TYR A 85 -9.47 47.36 5.88
CA TYR A 85 -8.13 47.96 5.83
C TYR A 85 -8.09 49.03 4.73
N PRO A 86 -7.51 50.22 4.96
CA PRO A 86 -7.56 51.32 4.00
C PRO A 86 -6.68 51.05 2.77
N ASP A 87 -7.14 51.46 1.58
CA ASP A 87 -6.41 51.33 0.32
C ASP A 87 -5.17 52.24 0.25
N THR A 88 -5.12 53.30 1.06
CA THR A 88 -4.00 54.23 1.15
C THR A 88 -3.74 54.61 2.61
N VAL A 89 -2.49 54.55 3.03
CA VAL A 89 -2.05 55.02 4.35
C VAL A 89 -1.28 56.32 4.23
N TYR A 90 -1.58 57.23 5.15
CA TYR A 90 -0.89 58.52 5.21
C TYR A 90 0.09 58.52 6.37
N ILE A 91 1.36 58.77 6.06
CA ILE A 91 2.40 58.97 7.06
C ILE A 91 2.75 60.45 7.05
N THR A 92 2.76 61.06 8.25
CA THR A 92 3.17 62.45 8.42
C THR A 92 4.53 62.44 9.09
N ASP A 93 5.54 62.95 8.39
CA ASP A 93 6.89 63.14 8.93
C ASP A 93 7.33 64.61 8.75
N GLU A 94 8.60 64.88 9.05
CA GLU A 94 9.19 66.23 8.94
C GLU A 94 9.12 66.80 7.50
N SER A 95 8.95 65.94 6.49
CA SER A 95 8.80 66.33 5.07
C SER A 95 7.35 66.56 4.65
N GLY A 96 6.39 66.37 5.55
CA GLY A 96 4.96 66.58 5.33
C GLY A 96 4.16 65.27 5.32
N LYS A 97 2.89 65.37 4.90
CA LYS A 97 1.98 64.22 4.79
C LYS A 97 2.13 63.56 3.42
N ARG A 98 2.61 62.32 3.38
CA ARG A 98 2.67 61.49 2.16
C ARG A 98 1.66 60.36 2.22
N GLY A 99 1.04 60.05 1.08
CA GLY A 99 0.13 58.91 0.93
C GLY A 99 0.84 57.76 0.22
N TYR A 100 0.70 56.56 0.76
CA TYR A 100 1.24 55.32 0.21
C TYR A 100 0.10 54.37 -0.13
N CYS A 101 0.09 53.85 -1.35
CA CYS A 101 -0.85 52.83 -1.76
C CYS A 101 -0.52 51.52 -1.03
N LEU A 102 -1.50 50.92 -0.36
CA LEU A 102 -1.31 49.66 0.33
C LEU A 102 -1.59 48.49 -0.61
N ASP A 103 -0.61 47.62 -0.73
CA ASP A 103 -0.80 46.31 -1.32
C ASP A 103 -1.60 45.43 -0.36
N LYS A 104 -2.82 45.05 -0.77
CA LYS A 104 -3.75 44.22 0.03
C LYS A 104 -3.16 42.86 0.34
N GLU A 105 -2.40 42.27 -0.58
CA GLU A 105 -1.78 40.96 -0.37
C GLU A 105 -0.69 41.08 0.70
N LYS A 106 0.21 42.06 0.58
CA LYS A 106 1.25 42.33 1.58
C LYS A 106 0.66 42.67 2.94
N SER A 107 -0.39 43.47 2.98
CA SER A 107 -1.08 43.84 4.22
C SER A 107 -1.73 42.65 4.92
N SER A 108 -2.22 41.67 4.17
CA SER A 108 -2.80 40.45 4.76
C SER A 108 -1.77 39.57 5.47
N LYS A 109 -0.50 39.66 5.06
CA LYS A 109 0.64 38.92 5.59
C LYS A 109 1.34 39.63 6.76
N ASN A 110 0.79 40.74 7.25
CA ASN A 110 1.41 41.53 8.30
C ASN A 110 1.52 40.72 9.59
N VAL A 111 2.69 40.83 10.24
CA VAL A 111 3.01 40.13 11.48
C VAL A 111 2.02 40.46 12.61
N THR A 112 1.39 41.63 12.54
CA THR A 112 0.29 42.03 13.42
C THR A 112 -0.92 42.48 12.61
N SER A 113 -2.11 42.13 13.10
CA SER A 113 -3.38 42.63 12.56
C SER A 113 -3.86 43.92 13.24
N ASP A 114 -3.15 44.40 14.28
CA ASP A 114 -3.46 45.67 14.96
C ASP A 114 -2.76 46.82 14.23
N PRO A 115 -3.51 47.73 13.57
CA PRO A 115 -2.92 48.83 12.80
C PRO A 115 -2.09 49.79 13.65
N ARG A 116 -2.41 49.94 14.95
CA ARG A 116 -1.63 50.78 15.87
C ARG A 116 -0.27 50.15 16.15
N LEU A 117 -0.25 48.82 16.32
CA LEU A 117 0.99 48.08 16.51
C LEU A 117 1.83 48.06 15.22
N SER A 118 1.20 47.94 14.05
CA SER A 118 1.89 48.10 12.76
C SER A 118 2.53 49.48 12.61
N PHE A 119 1.87 50.54 13.07
CA PHE A 119 2.43 51.90 13.09
C PHE A 119 3.65 52.02 14.02
N LEU A 120 3.59 51.41 15.20
CA LEU A 120 4.76 51.37 16.09
C LEU A 120 5.91 50.57 15.46
N HIS A 121 5.63 49.48 14.75
CA HIS A 121 6.66 48.76 14.00
C HIS A 121 7.32 49.67 12.96
N THR A 122 6.58 50.50 12.22
CA THR A 122 7.16 51.51 11.30
C THR A 122 8.08 52.48 12.03
N ALA A 123 7.64 53.03 13.16
CA ALA A 123 8.45 53.95 13.95
C ALA A 123 9.73 53.29 14.48
N TYR A 124 9.64 52.04 14.93
CA TYR A 124 10.78 51.26 15.40
C TYR A 124 11.76 50.94 14.26
N LEU A 125 11.28 50.40 13.15
CA LEU A 125 12.07 50.04 11.97
C LEU A 125 12.78 51.26 11.35
N SER A 126 12.18 52.46 11.46
CA SER A 126 12.81 53.69 11.01
C SER A 126 14.05 54.09 11.83
N LYS A 127 14.11 53.69 13.11
CA LYS A 127 15.21 53.99 14.04
C LYS A 127 16.20 52.85 14.15
N HIS A 128 15.75 51.62 13.93
CA HIS A 128 16.53 50.39 14.09
C HIS A 128 16.47 49.57 12.80
N PRO A 129 17.39 49.80 11.84
CA PRO A 129 17.48 49.01 10.63
C PRO A 129 17.71 47.53 10.95
N LEU A 130 16.94 46.65 10.30
CA LEU A 130 17.06 45.22 10.50
C LEU A 130 18.33 44.67 9.82
N VAL A 131 19.03 43.80 10.52
CA VAL A 131 20.16 43.03 9.98
C VAL A 131 19.73 41.57 9.85
N VAL A 132 19.72 41.06 8.61
CA VAL A 132 19.21 39.72 8.29
C VAL A 132 19.96 38.61 9.03
N ASP A 133 21.28 38.72 9.19
CA ASP A 133 22.13 37.75 9.89
C ASP A 133 21.74 37.60 11.36
N SER A 134 21.58 38.73 12.07
CA SER A 134 21.19 38.75 13.48
C SER A 134 19.79 38.17 13.70
N LEU A 135 18.86 38.50 12.81
CA LEU A 135 17.50 37.95 12.83
C LEU A 135 17.51 36.43 12.57
N TYR A 136 18.35 35.98 11.63
CA TYR A 136 18.56 34.57 11.33
C TYR A 136 19.12 33.81 12.52
N GLU A 137 20.15 34.33 13.19
CA GLU A 137 20.76 33.70 14.37
C GLU A 137 19.76 33.55 15.52
N LYS A 138 18.98 34.60 15.82
CA LYS A 138 17.90 34.54 16.82
C LYS A 138 16.88 33.46 16.44
N TRP A 139 16.44 33.43 15.18
CA TRP A 139 15.50 32.43 14.70
C TRP A 139 16.06 31.00 14.80
N GLN A 140 17.30 30.77 14.38
CA GLN A 140 17.98 29.47 14.50
C GLN A 140 18.06 28.98 15.94
N LEU A 141 18.31 29.87 16.90
CA LEU A 141 18.35 29.52 18.31
C LEU A 141 16.99 29.00 18.80
N HIS A 142 15.89 29.66 18.43
CA HIS A 142 14.54 29.22 18.79
C HIS A 142 14.12 27.94 18.06
N LEU A 143 14.52 27.77 16.80
CA LEU A 143 14.29 26.52 16.06
C LEU A 143 14.96 25.33 16.75
N LYS A 144 16.21 25.50 17.21
CA LYS A 144 16.94 24.47 17.97
C LYS A 144 16.23 24.10 19.28
N GLN A 145 15.73 25.10 20.02
CA GLN A 145 14.95 24.86 21.24
C GLN A 145 13.68 24.04 20.99
N GLN A 146 13.05 24.25 19.83
CA GLN A 146 11.85 23.52 19.40
C GLN A 146 12.15 22.18 18.70
N SER A 147 13.43 21.74 18.67
CA SER A 147 13.89 20.54 17.95
C SER A 147 13.58 20.54 16.44
N LEU A 148 13.54 21.73 15.83
CA LEU A 148 13.33 21.91 14.40
C LEU A 148 14.67 22.02 13.69
N SER A 149 15.06 20.93 13.02
CA SER A 149 16.29 20.84 12.25
C SER A 149 16.00 20.94 10.75
N GLY A 150 16.81 21.68 10.02
CA GLY A 150 16.73 21.85 8.57
C GLY A 150 17.82 22.78 8.07
N THR A 151 17.93 22.91 6.76
CA THR A 151 18.70 24.00 6.15
C THR A 151 17.75 25.16 5.96
N PHE A 152 18.08 26.33 6.47
CA PHE A 152 17.22 27.51 6.44
C PHE A 152 17.95 28.69 5.83
N ALA A 153 17.20 29.60 5.21
CA ALA A 153 17.64 30.91 4.77
C ALA A 153 16.55 31.95 5.00
N LEU A 154 16.95 33.21 5.13
CA LEU A 154 16.07 34.36 5.19
C LEU A 154 16.46 35.36 4.11
N GLN A 155 15.46 35.93 3.47
CA GLN A 155 15.59 37.09 2.60
C GLN A 155 14.77 38.22 3.19
N LEU A 156 15.40 39.38 3.32
CA LEU A 156 14.82 40.59 3.87
C LEU A 156 14.77 41.63 2.75
N LEU A 157 13.55 42.05 2.41
CA LEU A 157 13.29 43.15 1.48
C LEU A 157 12.79 44.35 2.28
N VAL A 158 13.47 45.48 2.14
CA VAL A 158 13.12 46.73 2.83
C VAL A 158 12.83 47.78 1.78
N SER A 159 11.59 48.27 1.75
CA SER A 159 11.18 49.40 0.94
C SER A 159 11.55 50.71 1.65
N ASP A 160 12.20 51.65 0.98
CA ASP A 160 12.49 52.99 1.50
C ASP A 160 11.27 53.93 1.33
N LYS A 161 11.40 55.20 1.74
CA LYS A 161 10.30 56.18 1.67
C LYS A 161 9.89 56.55 0.24
N ASP A 162 10.74 56.27 -0.74
CA ASP A 162 10.55 56.55 -2.16
C ASP A 162 10.20 55.26 -2.94
N GLU A 163 9.82 54.20 -2.20
CA GLU A 163 9.44 52.87 -2.69
C GLU A 163 10.57 52.06 -3.35
N ASN A 164 11.84 52.47 -3.22
CA ASN A 164 12.97 51.65 -3.65
C ASN A 164 13.16 50.47 -2.70
N ILE A 165 13.45 49.30 -3.26
CA ILE A 165 13.58 48.05 -2.49
C ILE A 165 15.07 47.71 -2.32
N THR A 166 15.50 47.57 -1.07
CA THR A 166 16.81 47.00 -0.71
C THR A 166 16.62 45.53 -0.35
N GLU A 167 17.40 44.65 -0.97
CA GLU A 167 17.35 43.21 -0.75
C GLU A 167 18.60 42.73 -0.01
N SER A 168 18.41 41.86 0.98
CA SER A 168 19.49 41.18 1.70
C SER A 168 19.11 39.73 1.96
N VAL A 169 20.06 38.80 1.83
CA VAL A 169 19.80 37.36 1.99
C VAL A 169 20.87 36.76 2.89
N TYR A 170 20.48 35.84 3.77
CA TYR A 170 21.41 35.07 4.57
C TYR A 170 20.90 33.63 4.80
N PRO A 171 21.76 32.61 4.60
CA PRO A 171 23.14 32.68 4.08
C PRO A 171 23.20 33.03 2.58
N ASP A 172 24.24 33.75 2.13
CA ASP A 172 24.46 34.17 0.73
C ASP A 172 24.44 33.04 -0.30
N SER A 173 24.73 31.81 0.13
CA SER A 173 24.69 30.63 -0.73
C SER A 173 23.31 30.39 -1.37
N PHE A 174 22.24 30.93 -0.79
CA PHE A 174 20.88 30.79 -1.30
C PHE A 174 20.53 31.75 -2.46
N LEU A 175 21.31 32.80 -2.69
CA LEU A 175 21.04 33.80 -3.75
C LEU A 175 21.09 33.20 -5.18
N HIS A 176 21.78 32.07 -5.36
CA HIS A 176 22.01 31.46 -6.67
C HIS A 176 21.01 30.33 -7.00
N GLU A 177 20.20 29.91 -6.04
CA GLU A 177 19.18 28.89 -6.24
C GLU A 177 17.84 29.60 -6.46
N ASN A 178 17.17 29.30 -7.58
CA ASN A 178 15.79 29.75 -7.84
C ASN A 178 14.82 29.05 -6.86
N CYS A 179 14.94 29.32 -5.56
CA CYS A 179 14.10 28.75 -4.53
C CYS A 179 12.78 29.51 -4.44
N ILE A 180 11.70 28.76 -4.23
CA ILE A 180 10.38 29.34 -3.93
C ILE A 180 10.33 29.57 -2.40
N PRO A 181 9.95 30.76 -1.93
CA PRO A 181 9.82 31.03 -0.50
C PRO A 181 8.69 30.18 0.08
N GLU A 182 8.93 29.58 1.24
CA GLU A 182 7.95 28.71 1.92
C GLU A 182 7.00 29.50 2.83
N PHE A 183 7.45 30.65 3.32
CA PHE A 183 6.59 31.65 3.95
C PHE A 183 7.08 33.06 3.63
N ASP A 184 6.16 34.01 3.79
CA ASP A 184 6.36 35.43 3.51
C ASP A 184 5.58 36.23 4.57
N ILE A 185 6.28 37.07 5.32
CA ILE A 185 5.74 37.85 6.44
C ILE A 185 6.13 39.30 6.26
N THR A 186 5.15 40.19 6.38
CA THR A 186 5.38 41.63 6.27
C THR A 186 5.31 42.31 7.63
N ALA A 187 5.96 43.46 7.77
CA ALA A 187 5.89 44.29 8.96
C ALA A 187 5.87 45.78 8.61
N GLY A 188 5.33 46.55 9.56
CA GLY A 188 5.13 47.98 9.44
C GLY A 188 3.76 48.35 8.86
N TYR A 189 3.41 49.62 8.99
CA TYR A 189 2.12 50.18 8.62
C TYR A 189 1.91 50.27 7.12
N ARG A 190 2.99 50.48 6.35
CA ARG A 190 2.98 50.45 4.88
C ARG A 190 3.48 49.11 4.32
N CYS A 191 3.69 48.11 5.17
CA CYS A 191 4.31 46.83 4.82
C CYS A 191 5.71 47.02 4.20
N GLU A 192 6.48 47.94 4.75
CA GLU A 192 7.82 48.32 4.27
C GLU A 192 8.87 47.23 4.40
N VAL A 193 8.66 46.28 5.32
CA VAL A 193 9.55 45.16 5.51
C VAL A 193 8.83 43.89 5.11
N GLU A 194 9.45 43.11 4.24
CA GLU A 194 8.99 41.82 3.77
C GLU A 194 10.10 40.81 4.03
N VAL A 195 9.79 39.78 4.83
CA VAL A 195 10.74 38.72 5.17
C VAL A 195 10.25 37.40 4.60
N LYS A 196 11.09 36.82 3.73
CA LYS A 196 10.84 35.54 3.08
C LYS A 196 11.72 34.46 3.71
N GLY A 197 11.07 33.37 4.10
CA GLY A 197 11.73 32.20 4.67
C GLY A 197 11.89 31.10 3.63
N PHE A 198 13.12 30.60 3.51
CA PHE A 198 13.45 29.44 2.69
C PHE A 198 13.92 28.31 3.60
N PHE A 199 13.52 27.09 3.28
CA PHE A 199 14.09 25.94 3.95
C PHE A 199 14.06 24.68 3.09
N TYR A 200 15.04 23.82 3.35
CA TYR A 200 15.15 22.50 2.77
C TYR A 200 15.28 21.44 3.86
N PHE A 201 14.64 20.30 3.62
CA PHE A 201 14.66 19.16 4.52
C PHE A 201 15.29 17.96 3.86
N SER A 202 16.08 17.21 4.63
CA SER A 202 16.38 15.84 4.25
C SER A 202 15.10 15.00 4.29
N PHE A 203 14.96 14.07 3.34
CA PHE A 203 13.85 13.12 3.30
C PHE A 203 13.66 12.40 4.65
N PHE A 204 14.77 12.01 5.30
CA PHE A 204 14.76 11.34 6.58
C PHE A 204 14.18 12.20 7.72
N THR A 205 14.47 13.49 7.72
CA THR A 205 13.91 14.44 8.70
C THR A 205 12.40 14.60 8.53
N LEU A 206 11.93 14.67 7.28
CA LEU A 206 10.52 14.85 6.96
C LEU A 206 9.67 13.64 7.36
N VAL A 207 10.12 12.45 6.96
CA VAL A 207 9.43 11.18 7.24
C VAL A 207 9.49 10.86 8.73
N GLY A 208 10.65 11.07 9.34
CA GLY A 208 10.94 10.76 10.73
C GLY A 208 10.82 9.26 11.06
N VAL A 209 11.25 8.88 12.26
CA VAL A 209 11.21 7.47 12.72
C VAL A 209 9.79 6.88 12.63
N ARG A 210 8.78 7.66 12.99
CA ARG A 210 7.37 7.23 12.95
C ARG A 210 6.90 6.91 11.53
N GLY A 211 7.30 7.70 10.53
CA GLY A 211 6.95 7.45 9.13
C GLY A 211 7.55 6.14 8.64
N PHE A 212 8.80 5.84 8.98
CA PHE A 212 9.42 4.55 8.67
C PHE A 212 8.71 3.38 9.36
N VAL A 213 8.33 3.53 10.63
CA VAL A 213 7.57 2.50 11.36
C VAL A 213 6.22 2.22 10.70
N TYR A 214 5.47 3.26 10.33
CA TYR A 214 4.18 3.09 9.63
C TYR A 214 4.35 2.44 8.26
N GLY A 215 5.36 2.85 7.49
CA GLY A 215 5.65 2.24 6.20
C GLY A 215 6.02 0.76 6.33
N PHE A 216 6.80 0.40 7.36
CA PHE A 216 7.16 -0.98 7.66
C PHE A 216 5.95 -1.83 8.08
N ILE A 217 5.09 -1.31 8.97
CA ILE A 217 3.86 -1.99 9.39
C ILE A 217 2.93 -2.22 8.19
N TYR A 218 2.74 -1.21 7.34
CA TYR A 218 1.95 -1.35 6.12
C TYR A 218 2.50 -2.46 5.22
N TRP A 219 3.81 -2.48 5.01
CA TRP A 219 4.45 -3.49 4.17
C TRP A 219 4.30 -4.90 4.76
N LEU A 220 4.47 -5.07 6.08
CA LEU A 220 4.23 -6.35 6.75
C LEU A 220 2.77 -6.81 6.58
N CYS A 221 1.81 -5.92 6.75
CA CYS A 221 0.39 -6.22 6.53
C CYS A 221 0.12 -6.67 5.09
N ALA A 222 0.66 -5.96 4.09
CA ALA A 222 0.52 -6.33 2.68
C ALA A 222 1.12 -7.73 2.40
N VAL A 223 2.31 -8.02 2.94
CA VAL A 223 2.94 -9.35 2.80
C VAL A 223 2.08 -10.43 3.46
N ILE A 224 1.57 -10.20 4.66
CA ILE A 224 0.68 -11.15 5.35
C ILE A 224 -0.59 -11.40 4.52
N ILE A 225 -1.21 -10.34 3.97
CA ILE A 225 -2.40 -10.46 3.11
C ILE A 225 -2.09 -11.33 1.88
N ASN A 226 -0.97 -11.07 1.20
CA ASN A 226 -0.54 -11.87 0.05
C ASN A 226 -0.32 -13.35 0.42
N ILE A 227 0.33 -13.60 1.56
CA ILE A 227 0.55 -14.94 2.11
C ILE A 227 -0.80 -15.63 2.39
N VAL A 228 -1.75 -14.96 3.05
CA VAL A 228 -3.09 -15.49 3.33
C VAL A 228 -3.85 -15.79 2.04
N ILE A 229 -3.81 -14.91 1.05
CA ILE A 229 -4.42 -15.14 -0.27
C ILE A 229 -3.80 -16.37 -0.94
N PHE A 230 -2.48 -16.53 -0.85
CA PHE A 230 -1.77 -17.69 -1.39
C PHE A 230 -2.16 -18.99 -0.68
N PHE A 231 -2.19 -19.01 0.65
CA PHE A 231 -2.55 -20.20 1.43
C PHE A 231 -4.04 -20.55 1.34
N ARG A 232 -4.96 -19.58 1.44
CA ARG A 232 -6.40 -19.82 1.27
C ARG A 232 -6.70 -20.45 -0.09
N LYS A 233 -5.98 -20.03 -1.14
CA LYS A 233 -6.07 -20.64 -2.46
C LYS A 233 -5.50 -22.06 -2.52
N ARG A 234 -4.42 -22.37 -1.79
CA ARG A 234 -3.88 -23.74 -1.67
C ARG A 234 -4.85 -24.68 -0.97
N TRP A 235 -5.54 -24.21 0.07
CA TRP A 235 -6.58 -24.98 0.76
C TRP A 235 -7.81 -25.22 -0.13
N GLN A 236 -8.27 -24.23 -0.90
CA GLN A 236 -9.33 -24.42 -1.89
C GLN A 236 -8.96 -25.45 -2.96
N LYS A 237 -7.69 -25.50 -3.41
CA LYS A 237 -7.20 -26.57 -4.31
C LYS A 237 -7.25 -27.97 -3.66
N ASN A 238 -7.14 -28.08 -2.33
CA ASN A 238 -7.20 -29.36 -1.62
C ASN A 238 -8.64 -29.76 -1.24
N ILE A 239 -9.55 -28.79 -1.08
CA ILE A 239 -10.96 -29.01 -0.69
C ILE A 239 -11.85 -29.24 -1.92
N VAL A 240 -11.51 -28.68 -3.08
CA VAL A 240 -12.10 -29.11 -4.35
C VAL A 240 -11.44 -30.41 -4.77
N VAL A 241 -11.82 -31.48 -4.07
CA VAL A 241 -11.80 -32.84 -4.62
C VAL A 241 -12.44 -32.72 -6.00
N PRO A 242 -11.78 -33.16 -7.08
CA PRO A 242 -12.45 -33.17 -8.36
C PRO A 242 -13.69 -34.04 -8.16
N THR A 243 -14.88 -33.49 -8.40
CA THR A 243 -16.10 -34.29 -8.53
C THR A 243 -15.83 -35.26 -9.68
N SER A 244 -15.33 -36.44 -9.33
CA SER A 244 -14.85 -37.45 -10.26
C SER A 244 -16.07 -38.05 -10.92
N VAL A 245 -16.12 -37.93 -12.25
CA VAL A 245 -17.16 -38.51 -13.11
C VAL A 245 -17.17 -40.06 -13.03
N HIS A 246 -16.24 -40.67 -12.28
CA HIS A 246 -16.00 -42.11 -12.20
C HIS A 246 -16.10 -42.66 -10.76
N ILE A 247 -17.11 -42.22 -10.01
CA ILE A 247 -17.50 -42.89 -8.76
C ILE A 247 -18.57 -43.93 -9.11
N TYR A 248 -18.25 -45.20 -8.87
CA TYR A 248 -19.15 -46.32 -9.11
C TYR A 248 -19.74 -46.78 -7.77
N GLN A 249 -21.07 -46.67 -7.65
CA GLN A 249 -21.80 -47.25 -6.52
C GLN A 249 -22.13 -48.71 -6.85
N MET A 250 -21.49 -49.63 -6.12
CA MET A 250 -21.61 -51.08 -6.34
C MET A 250 -22.75 -51.68 -5.52
N ASP A 251 -22.89 -51.26 -4.27
CA ASP A 251 -23.96 -51.63 -3.34
C ASP A 251 -24.22 -50.49 -2.33
N GLN A 252 -25.18 -50.64 -1.41
CA GLN A 252 -25.53 -49.62 -0.41
C GLN A 252 -24.33 -49.10 0.39
N ASP A 253 -23.42 -50.00 0.77
CA ASP A 253 -22.23 -49.66 1.58
C ASP A 253 -20.90 -49.77 0.81
N ILE A 254 -20.94 -49.91 -0.53
CA ILE A 254 -19.74 -50.13 -1.35
C ILE A 254 -19.65 -49.10 -2.48
N MET A 255 -18.58 -48.30 -2.45
CA MET A 255 -18.28 -47.31 -3.47
C MET A 255 -16.84 -47.45 -3.96
N PHE A 256 -16.64 -47.26 -5.26
CA PHE A 256 -15.31 -47.22 -5.87
C PHE A 256 -15.07 -45.88 -6.56
N ASP A 257 -14.04 -45.16 -6.13
CA ASP A 257 -13.54 -43.97 -6.82
C ASP A 257 -12.36 -44.38 -7.71
N ALA A 258 -12.58 -44.36 -9.03
CA ALA A 258 -11.56 -44.76 -10.00
C ALA A 258 -10.42 -43.75 -10.13
N ASP A 259 -10.68 -42.46 -9.87
CA ASP A 259 -9.69 -41.39 -9.98
C ASP A 259 -8.76 -41.40 -8.76
N LEU A 260 -9.31 -41.61 -7.57
CA LEU A 260 -8.55 -41.76 -6.32
C LEU A 260 -8.00 -43.18 -6.13
N ARG A 261 -8.49 -44.17 -6.91
CA ARG A 261 -8.19 -45.60 -6.80
C ARG A 261 -8.48 -46.12 -5.39
N LYS A 262 -9.65 -45.78 -4.87
CA LYS A 262 -10.08 -46.14 -3.51
C LYS A 262 -11.39 -46.91 -3.55
N LEU A 263 -11.46 -48.00 -2.79
CA LEU A 263 -12.70 -48.69 -2.47
C LEU A 263 -13.11 -48.31 -1.05
N ILE A 264 -14.37 -47.92 -0.89
CA ILE A 264 -14.98 -47.56 0.38
C ILE A 264 -15.97 -48.68 0.71
N PHE A 265 -15.79 -49.33 1.86
CA PHE A 265 -16.71 -50.33 2.38
C PHE A 265 -17.10 -49.98 3.82
N GLY A 266 -18.32 -49.48 4.02
CA GLY A 266 -18.76 -48.94 5.31
C GLY A 266 -17.86 -47.79 5.78
N LYS A 267 -17.02 -48.03 6.80
CA LYS A 267 -16.04 -47.06 7.34
C LYS A 267 -14.60 -47.32 6.90
N GLU A 268 -14.34 -48.41 6.17
CA GLU A 268 -13.00 -48.77 5.73
C GLU A 268 -12.70 -48.20 4.35
N GLU A 269 -11.49 -47.65 4.19
CA GLU A 269 -10.95 -47.21 2.90
C GLU A 269 -9.79 -48.11 2.48
N ILE A 270 -9.91 -48.74 1.32
CA ILE A 270 -8.91 -49.63 0.75
C ILE A 270 -8.28 -48.96 -0.48
N GLN A 271 -6.98 -48.68 -0.42
CA GLN A 271 -6.24 -48.13 -1.54
C GLN A 271 -5.91 -49.23 -2.56
N ILE A 272 -6.36 -49.07 -3.80
CA ILE A 272 -6.22 -50.06 -4.87
C ILE A 272 -4.97 -49.74 -5.73
N PRO A 273 -4.13 -50.74 -6.05
CA PRO A 273 -3.02 -50.58 -6.99
C PRO A 273 -3.49 -50.13 -8.39
N PRO A 274 -2.69 -49.33 -9.14
CA PRO A 274 -3.12 -48.74 -10.40
C PRO A 274 -3.65 -49.75 -11.43
N GLN A 275 -2.95 -50.87 -11.63
CA GLN A 275 -3.38 -51.90 -12.59
C GLN A 275 -4.70 -52.54 -12.17
N THR A 276 -4.88 -52.78 -10.87
CA THR A 276 -6.09 -53.38 -10.29
C THR A 276 -7.29 -52.44 -10.38
N ALA A 277 -7.09 -51.14 -10.15
CA ALA A 277 -8.14 -50.13 -10.26
C ALA A 277 -8.65 -49.98 -11.71
N ILE A 278 -7.74 -50.01 -12.69
CA ILE A 278 -8.09 -49.99 -14.11
C ILE A 278 -8.91 -51.24 -14.48
N LEU A 279 -8.49 -52.42 -14.00
CA LEU A 279 -9.21 -53.66 -14.26
C LEU A 279 -10.62 -53.63 -13.65
N LEU A 280 -10.75 -53.15 -12.41
CA LEU A 280 -12.04 -53.01 -11.74
C LEU A 280 -12.96 -52.03 -12.47
N LYS A 281 -12.44 -50.88 -12.90
CA LYS A 281 -13.17 -49.92 -13.72
C LYS A 281 -13.75 -50.59 -14.98
N HIS A 282 -12.93 -51.36 -15.69
CA HIS A 282 -13.39 -52.07 -16.90
C HIS A 282 -14.44 -53.14 -16.62
N PHE A 283 -14.38 -53.82 -15.46
CA PHE A 283 -15.46 -54.73 -15.07
C PHE A 283 -16.78 -53.98 -14.86
N LEU A 284 -16.76 -52.83 -14.19
CA LEU A 284 -17.97 -52.03 -13.90
C LEU A 284 -18.57 -51.37 -15.15
N GLU A 285 -17.76 -51.13 -16.18
CA GLU A 285 -18.20 -50.57 -17.46
C GLU A 285 -18.67 -51.66 -18.45
N ALA A 286 -18.37 -52.93 -18.19
CA ALA A 286 -18.73 -54.04 -19.07
C ALA A 286 -20.19 -54.48 -18.86
N PRO A 287 -20.90 -54.90 -19.92
CA PRO A 287 -22.22 -55.49 -19.79
C PRO A 287 -22.15 -56.74 -18.89
N ASP A 288 -23.11 -56.85 -17.97
CA ASP A 288 -23.22 -57.92 -16.97
C ASP A 288 -21.97 -58.13 -16.09
N TYR A 289 -21.09 -57.13 -16.08
CA TYR A 289 -19.78 -57.16 -15.43
C TYR A 289 -18.87 -58.31 -15.89
N ILE A 290 -18.97 -58.69 -17.16
CA ILE A 290 -18.20 -59.78 -17.77
C ILE A 290 -17.07 -59.22 -18.63
N LEU A 291 -15.84 -59.71 -18.41
CA LEU A 291 -14.70 -59.44 -19.28
C LEU A 291 -14.08 -60.74 -19.79
N LYS A 292 -13.92 -60.86 -21.11
CA LYS A 292 -13.27 -62.01 -21.75
C LYS A 292 -11.76 -61.95 -21.58
N ASP A 293 -11.10 -63.11 -21.55
CA ASP A 293 -9.64 -63.19 -21.40
C ASP A 293 -8.90 -62.36 -22.47
N LYS A 294 -9.42 -62.34 -23.70
CA LYS A 294 -8.89 -61.55 -24.82
C LYS A 294 -9.02 -60.04 -24.57
N GLU A 295 -10.11 -59.60 -23.94
CA GLU A 295 -10.35 -58.18 -23.63
C GLU A 295 -9.43 -57.71 -22.51
N ILE A 296 -9.30 -58.50 -21.44
CA ILE A 296 -8.39 -58.20 -20.33
C ILE A 296 -6.94 -58.14 -20.82
N LYS A 297 -6.54 -59.09 -21.67
CA LYS A 297 -5.22 -59.05 -22.30
C LYS A 297 -5.04 -57.80 -23.14
N LYS A 298 -6.03 -57.44 -23.97
CA LYS A 298 -5.96 -56.23 -24.80
C LYS A 298 -5.85 -54.93 -23.97
N ILE A 299 -6.45 -54.89 -22.78
CA ILE A 299 -6.36 -53.73 -21.87
C ILE A 299 -4.92 -53.51 -21.39
N PHE A 300 -4.16 -54.56 -21.05
CA PHE A 300 -2.86 -54.43 -20.40
C PHE A 300 -1.65 -54.88 -21.23
N TRP A 301 -1.85 -55.79 -22.18
CA TRP A 301 -0.81 -56.49 -22.93
C TRP A 301 -1.27 -56.73 -24.39
N SER A 302 -1.06 -55.73 -25.25
CA SER A 302 -1.44 -55.75 -26.67
C SER A 302 -0.67 -56.73 -27.55
N ASP A 303 0.34 -57.42 -27.00
CA ASP A 303 1.33 -58.16 -27.79
C ASP A 303 1.07 -59.69 -27.78
N LYS A 304 1.47 -60.36 -28.87
CA LYS A 304 1.21 -61.78 -29.19
C LYS A 304 1.92 -62.81 -28.28
N SER A 305 2.39 -62.43 -27.09
CA SER A 305 3.02 -63.36 -26.15
C SER A 305 1.97 -64.13 -25.33
N ASN A 306 2.31 -65.34 -24.88
CA ASN A 306 1.46 -66.13 -23.99
C ASN A 306 1.36 -65.48 -22.60
N ASN A 307 0.41 -64.55 -22.44
CA ASN A 307 0.21 -63.75 -21.23
C ASN A 307 -0.73 -64.40 -20.20
N ASP A 308 -1.04 -65.69 -20.31
CA ASP A 308 -1.96 -66.40 -19.40
C ASP A 308 -1.56 -66.30 -17.91
N PRO A 309 -0.29 -66.49 -17.51
CA PRO A 309 0.11 -66.34 -16.11
C PRO A 309 -0.08 -64.91 -15.59
N ARG A 310 0.10 -63.90 -16.45
CA ARG A 310 -0.04 -62.48 -16.08
C ARG A 310 -1.50 -62.10 -15.87
N LEU A 311 -2.39 -62.65 -16.71
CA LEU A 311 -3.84 -62.50 -16.56
C LEU A 311 -4.30 -63.08 -15.22
N HIS A 312 -3.93 -64.32 -14.90
CA HIS A 312 -4.30 -64.96 -13.64
C HIS A 312 -3.77 -64.19 -12.42
N ASN A 313 -2.55 -63.65 -12.50
CA ASN A 313 -1.98 -62.81 -11.45
C ASN A 313 -2.75 -61.49 -11.26
N ALA A 314 -3.19 -60.84 -12.33
CA ALA A 314 -4.01 -59.63 -12.24
C ALA A 314 -5.37 -59.90 -11.60
N ILE A 315 -6.02 -61.00 -11.96
CA ILE A 315 -7.28 -61.44 -11.34
C ILE A 315 -7.07 -61.78 -9.86
N SER A 316 -5.99 -62.48 -9.51
CA SER A 316 -5.67 -62.80 -8.12
C SER A 316 -5.47 -61.54 -7.28
N ARG A 317 -4.77 -60.53 -7.80
CA ARG A 317 -4.61 -59.22 -7.14
C ARG A 317 -5.93 -58.49 -6.96
N LEU A 318 -6.84 -58.59 -7.92
CA LEU A 318 -8.16 -57.99 -7.79
C LEU A 318 -9.03 -58.72 -6.76
N ARG A 319 -8.97 -60.07 -6.71
CA ARG A 319 -9.65 -60.85 -5.65
C ARG A 319 -9.15 -60.47 -4.25
N ARG A 320 -7.85 -60.25 -4.08
CA ARG A 320 -7.26 -59.77 -2.81
C ARG A 320 -7.84 -58.46 -2.31
N VAL A 321 -8.24 -57.55 -3.21
CA VAL A 321 -8.91 -56.29 -2.82
C VAL A 321 -10.26 -56.57 -2.16
N PHE A 322 -10.94 -57.64 -2.56
CA PHE A 322 -12.25 -58.03 -2.07
C PHE A 322 -12.23 -59.13 -1.02
N GLU A 323 -11.06 -59.58 -0.53
CA GLU A 323 -10.97 -60.60 0.52
C GLU A 323 -11.76 -60.22 1.79
N ASN A 324 -11.81 -58.93 2.10
CA ASN A 324 -12.56 -58.38 3.25
C ASN A 324 -13.97 -57.87 2.89
N VAL A 325 -14.40 -58.04 1.63
CA VAL A 325 -15.69 -57.56 1.12
C VAL A 325 -16.50 -58.76 0.59
N PRO A 326 -17.16 -59.54 1.46
CA PRO A 326 -17.73 -60.84 1.12
C PRO A 326 -18.90 -60.78 0.13
N SER A 327 -19.47 -59.59 -0.10
CA SER A 327 -20.53 -59.36 -1.09
C SER A 327 -20.01 -59.27 -2.53
N ILE A 328 -18.70 -59.13 -2.74
CA ILE A 328 -18.11 -59.03 -4.08
C ILE A 328 -17.22 -60.25 -4.36
N GLU A 329 -17.47 -60.91 -5.48
CA GLU A 329 -16.71 -62.08 -5.90
C GLU A 329 -16.34 -62.01 -7.38
N ILE A 330 -15.19 -62.56 -7.76
CA ILE A 330 -14.78 -62.67 -9.17
C ILE A 330 -14.68 -64.14 -9.54
N GLN A 331 -15.60 -64.60 -10.39
CA GLN A 331 -15.70 -65.99 -10.81
C GLN A 331 -15.28 -66.18 -12.27
N ARG A 332 -14.87 -67.41 -12.61
CA ARG A 332 -14.57 -67.79 -14.00
C ARG A 332 -15.88 -67.92 -14.76
N TYR A 333 -16.00 -67.25 -15.90
CA TYR A 333 -17.19 -67.28 -16.74
C TYR A 333 -16.92 -68.16 -17.98
N GLU A 334 -17.64 -69.30 -18.07
CA GLU A 334 -17.66 -70.24 -19.20
C GLU A 334 -16.28 -70.61 -19.80
N ASN A 335 -15.22 -70.58 -18.98
CA ASN A 335 -13.82 -70.72 -19.41
C ASN A 335 -13.32 -69.71 -20.46
N ILE A 336 -14.11 -68.69 -20.81
CA ILE A 336 -13.77 -67.66 -21.80
C ILE A 336 -13.39 -66.31 -21.17
N GLY A 337 -13.67 -66.13 -19.88
CA GLY A 337 -13.44 -64.86 -19.17
C GLY A 337 -13.70 -64.94 -17.68
N TYR A 338 -13.97 -63.77 -17.09
CA TYR A 338 -14.32 -63.61 -15.69
C TYR A 338 -15.55 -62.71 -15.56
N GLN A 339 -16.31 -62.92 -14.50
CA GLN A 339 -17.44 -62.07 -14.13
C GLN A 339 -17.24 -61.53 -12.71
N LEU A 340 -17.52 -60.24 -12.52
CA LEU A 340 -17.63 -59.62 -11.21
C LEU A 340 -19.08 -59.75 -10.73
N GLN A 341 -19.29 -60.49 -9.64
CA GLN A 341 -20.60 -60.69 -9.03
C GLN A 341 -20.70 -59.83 -7.77
N ILE A 342 -21.80 -59.10 -7.65
CA ILE A 342 -22.11 -58.25 -6.51
C ILE A 342 -23.39 -58.78 -5.89
N ARG A 343 -23.25 -59.49 -4.76
CA ARG A 343 -24.38 -60.04 -3.99
C ARG A 343 -24.98 -58.93 -3.15
N ARG A 344 -26.20 -58.52 -3.49
CA ARG A 344 -26.97 -57.59 -2.67
C ARG A 344 -27.48 -58.34 -1.45
N ASN A 345 -27.04 -57.94 -0.25
CA ASN A 345 -27.67 -58.40 0.97
C ASN A 345 -29.10 -57.84 0.99
N LYS A 346 -30.09 -58.74 1.04
CA LYS A 346 -31.51 -58.37 1.13
C LYS A 346 -31.90 -57.98 2.54
#